data_AF-A0A158C035-F1
#
_entry.id   AF-A0A158C035-F1
#
_cell.length_a   1.000
_cell.length_b   1.000
_cell.length_c   1.000
_cell.angle_alpha   90.00
_cell.angle_beta   90.00
_cell.angle_gamma   90.00
#
_symmetry.space_group_name_H-M   'P 1'
#
loop_
_entity.id
_entity.type
_entity.pdbx_description
1 polymer ?
#
loop_
_entity_poly.entity_id
_entity_poly.type
_entity_poly.pdbx_seq_one_letter_code
_entity_poly.pdbx_strand_id
1 'polypeptide(L)'
;MIGGFSRVKGAKTGVRSLLLGVYEQDGTLRYAGHVAPHLTPSRGAAFSKRAQTLFQAQPVFYNAPQPERDREFHWLAPDIVAEVSFLEWTPNGEIRHPVFHALREDKPARAVTEEKVVDDPQVGQAGSTRERPGPRGTVFVGDIRISNPQRVMDQASGRSKLDIVRYYDAIAEWALPYLNARPLALVRAPDGIAGELFFQKHSERARIPGVEELPASLYQGHKPLLVAIRQTHWSGSLR
;
A
#
# COMPACT_ATOMS: atom_id res chain seq x y z
N MET A 1 -9.42 -7.67 7.94
CA MET A 1 -10.17 -8.88 8.39
C MET A 1 -10.48 -9.77 7.22
N ILE A 2 -10.59 -11.09 7.42
CA ILE A 2 -11.11 -12.02 6.41
C ILE A 2 -12.59 -12.28 6.72
N GLY A 3 -13.47 -11.88 5.80
CA GLY A 3 -14.92 -12.15 5.89
C GLY A 3 -15.38 -13.28 4.96
N GLY A 4 -14.46 -13.87 4.21
CA GLY A 4 -14.74 -15.00 3.33
C GLY A 4 -13.55 -15.40 2.49
N PHE A 5 -13.74 -16.39 1.63
CA PHE A 5 -12.75 -16.79 0.64
C PHE A 5 -13.43 -17.27 -0.63
N SER A 6 -12.70 -17.23 -1.75
CA SER A 6 -13.14 -17.79 -3.01
C SER A 6 -12.48 -19.13 -3.33
N ARG A 7 -13.19 -19.96 -4.07
CA ARG A 7 -12.68 -21.16 -4.74
C ARG A 7 -12.98 -21.10 -6.23
N VAL A 8 -12.28 -21.93 -7.00
CA VAL A 8 -12.71 -22.26 -8.36
C VAL A 8 -14.07 -22.94 -8.27
N LYS A 9 -15.01 -22.52 -9.10
CA LYS A 9 -16.36 -23.09 -9.14
C LYS A 9 -16.30 -24.62 -9.29
N GLY A 10 -16.95 -25.35 -8.37
CA GLY A 10 -16.98 -26.82 -8.35
C GLY A 10 -15.79 -27.49 -7.64
N ALA A 11 -14.81 -26.74 -7.15
CA ALA A 11 -13.71 -27.29 -6.38
C ALA A 11 -14.13 -27.60 -4.93
N LYS A 12 -13.92 -28.85 -4.49
CA LYS A 12 -14.25 -29.28 -3.11
C LYS A 12 -13.31 -28.70 -2.06
N THR A 13 -12.07 -28.40 -2.42
CA THR A 13 -11.02 -27.90 -1.52
C THR A 13 -10.23 -26.76 -2.17
N GLY A 14 -9.35 -26.10 -1.40
CA GLY A 14 -8.47 -25.04 -1.88
C GLY A 14 -8.96 -23.63 -1.51
N VAL A 15 -8.10 -22.65 -1.72
CA VAL A 15 -8.40 -21.23 -1.52
C VAL A 15 -7.76 -20.47 -2.67
N ARG A 16 -8.59 -19.83 -3.50
CA ARG A 16 -8.11 -19.01 -4.61
C ARG A 16 -7.78 -17.60 -4.13
N SER A 17 -8.68 -16.98 -3.36
CA SER A 17 -8.44 -15.67 -2.75
C SER A 17 -9.15 -15.53 -1.41
N LEU A 18 -8.64 -14.66 -0.56
CA LEU A 18 -9.27 -14.25 0.69
C LEU A 18 -10.04 -12.95 0.45
N LEU A 19 -11.31 -12.90 0.87
CA LEU A 19 -12.15 -11.71 0.82
C LEU A 19 -11.87 -10.86 2.06
N LEU A 20 -11.38 -9.65 1.85
CA LEU A 20 -10.92 -8.78 2.91
C LEU A 20 -11.98 -7.74 3.26
N GLY A 21 -12.03 -7.36 4.53
CA GLY A 21 -12.80 -6.21 4.99
C GLY A 21 -12.14 -5.43 6.10
N VAL A 22 -12.64 -4.21 6.26
CA VAL A 22 -12.24 -3.23 7.28
C VAL A 22 -13.48 -2.81 8.05
N TYR A 23 -13.34 -2.66 9.38
CA TYR A 23 -14.43 -2.17 10.21
C TYR A 23 -14.60 -0.67 10.05
N GLU A 24 -15.84 -0.24 9.86
CA GLU A 24 -16.26 1.16 9.95
C GLU A 24 -16.45 1.58 11.41
N GLN A 25 -16.59 2.89 11.65
CA GLN A 25 -16.76 3.44 13.00
C GLN A 25 -18.03 2.94 13.71
N ASP A 26 -19.07 2.58 12.95
CA ASP A 26 -20.31 2.02 13.44
C ASP A 26 -20.24 0.52 13.75
N GLY A 27 -19.07 -0.11 13.54
CA GLY A 27 -18.85 -1.53 13.76
C GLY A 27 -19.31 -2.43 12.61
N THR A 28 -19.80 -1.86 11.50
CA THR A 28 -20.11 -2.64 10.29
C THR A 28 -18.82 -2.99 9.54
N LEU A 29 -18.85 -4.10 8.79
CA LEU A 29 -17.69 -4.57 8.03
C LEU A 29 -17.85 -4.23 6.55
N ARG A 30 -17.00 -3.34 6.04
CA ARG A 30 -16.93 -3.01 4.61
C ARG A 30 -16.03 -3.98 3.86
N TYR A 31 -16.44 -4.40 2.67
CA TYR A 31 -15.56 -5.11 1.73
C TYR A 31 -14.43 -4.18 1.24
N ALA A 32 -13.21 -4.69 1.29
CA ALA A 32 -11.98 -3.94 1.02
C ALA A 32 -11.17 -4.51 -0.14
N GLY A 33 -11.70 -5.48 -0.90
CA GLY A 33 -10.99 -6.19 -1.96
C GLY A 33 -10.64 -7.63 -1.58
N HIS A 34 -9.90 -8.31 -2.45
CA HIS A 34 -9.47 -9.69 -2.22
C HIS A 34 -8.01 -9.90 -2.58
N VAL A 35 -7.37 -10.89 -1.95
CA VAL A 35 -5.94 -11.18 -2.14
C VAL A 35 -5.70 -12.67 -2.33
N ALA A 36 -4.78 -13.03 -3.23
CA ALA A 36 -4.32 -14.41 -3.39
C ALA A 36 -3.31 -14.73 -2.26
N PRO A 37 -3.57 -15.73 -1.39
CA PRO A 37 -2.72 -15.96 -0.22
C PRO A 37 -1.53 -16.89 -0.49
N HIS A 38 -1.47 -17.55 -1.66
CA HIS A 38 -0.43 -18.50 -2.06
C HIS A 38 0.01 -19.46 -0.93
N LEU A 39 -0.97 -20.01 -0.20
CA LEU A 39 -0.70 -20.86 0.96
C LEU A 39 -0.02 -22.17 0.54
N THR A 40 0.98 -22.59 1.30
CA THR A 40 1.52 -23.94 1.22
C THR A 40 0.43 -24.97 1.54
N PRO A 41 0.55 -26.24 1.10
CA PRO A 41 -0.47 -27.26 1.37
C PRO A 41 -0.82 -27.40 2.86
N SER A 42 0.18 -27.36 3.74
CA SER A 42 -0.02 -27.44 5.20
C SER A 42 -0.80 -26.23 5.75
N ARG A 43 -0.46 -25.01 5.33
CA ARG A 43 -1.17 -23.79 5.74
C ARG A 43 -2.58 -23.72 5.15
N GLY A 44 -2.78 -24.18 3.93
CA GLY A 44 -4.09 -24.28 3.29
C GLY A 44 -5.02 -25.24 4.03
N ALA A 45 -4.50 -26.39 4.49
CA ALA A 45 -5.25 -27.34 5.31
C ALA A 45 -5.62 -26.74 6.68
N ALA A 46 -4.67 -26.07 7.35
CA ALA A 46 -4.92 -25.39 8.62
C ALA A 46 -5.98 -24.29 8.50
N PHE A 47 -5.87 -23.44 7.47
CA PHE A 47 -6.88 -22.42 7.17
C PHE A 47 -8.25 -23.06 6.90
N SER A 48 -8.31 -24.11 6.08
CA SER A 48 -9.57 -24.78 5.74
C SER A 48 -10.25 -25.38 6.97
N LYS A 49 -9.47 -25.95 7.90
CA LYS A 49 -9.99 -26.47 9.18
C LYS A 49 -10.58 -25.36 10.04
N ARG A 50 -9.91 -24.21 10.15
CA ARG A 50 -10.43 -23.06 10.91
C ARG A 50 -11.67 -22.46 10.23
N ALA A 51 -11.64 -22.30 8.91
CA ALA A 51 -12.75 -21.78 8.13
C ALA A 51 -14.04 -22.61 8.31
N GLN A 52 -13.94 -23.94 8.44
CA GLN A 52 -15.10 -24.81 8.68
C GLN A 52 -15.89 -24.43 9.94
N THR A 53 -15.20 -23.94 10.98
CA THR A 53 -15.84 -23.53 12.24
C THR A 53 -16.49 -22.14 12.18
N LEU A 54 -16.22 -21.38 11.11
CA LEU A 54 -16.62 -19.98 10.98
C LEU A 54 -17.63 -19.74 9.85
N PHE A 55 -18.11 -20.78 9.15
CA PHE A 55 -19.02 -20.61 8.03
C PHE A 55 -20.28 -19.83 8.38
N GLN A 56 -20.66 -18.92 7.49
CA GLN A 56 -21.88 -18.13 7.56
C GLN A 56 -22.73 -18.38 6.32
N ALA A 57 -24.05 -18.41 6.51
CA ALA A 57 -25.00 -18.56 5.40
C ALA A 57 -25.10 -17.29 4.55
N GLN A 58 -24.85 -16.12 5.16
CA GLN A 58 -24.97 -14.80 4.54
C GLN A 58 -23.62 -14.08 4.54
N PRO A 59 -23.37 -13.16 3.59
CA PRO A 59 -22.18 -12.34 3.60
C PRO A 59 -22.13 -11.46 4.85
N VAL A 60 -20.93 -11.34 5.42
CA VAL A 60 -20.67 -10.47 6.57
C VAL A 60 -20.37 -9.03 6.19
N PHE A 61 -20.13 -8.77 4.90
CA PHE A 61 -19.89 -7.43 4.37
C PHE A 61 -21.22 -6.77 4.01
N TYR A 62 -21.42 -5.51 4.42
CA TYR A 62 -22.64 -4.78 4.06
C TYR A 62 -22.71 -4.46 2.55
N ASN A 63 -21.56 -4.37 1.87
CA ASN A 63 -21.40 -4.15 0.43
C ASN A 63 -20.70 -5.34 -0.25
N ALA A 64 -21.15 -6.57 0.06
CA ALA A 64 -20.52 -7.78 -0.43
C ALA A 64 -20.43 -7.84 -1.97
N PRO A 65 -19.28 -8.26 -2.53
CA PRO A 65 -19.11 -8.38 -3.97
C PRO A 65 -19.91 -9.57 -4.53
N GLN A 66 -20.26 -9.48 -5.80
CA GLN A 66 -20.78 -10.62 -6.56
C GLN A 66 -19.62 -11.51 -7.05
N PRO A 67 -19.78 -12.84 -7.05
CA PRO A 67 -18.76 -13.74 -7.58
C PRO A 67 -18.59 -13.58 -9.09
N GLU A 68 -17.32 -13.55 -9.54
CA GLU A 68 -16.96 -13.68 -10.95
C GLU A 68 -17.36 -15.06 -11.51
N ARG A 69 -17.48 -15.19 -12.84
CA ARG A 69 -18.00 -16.42 -13.52
C ARG A 69 -17.36 -17.73 -13.06
N ASP A 70 -16.07 -17.73 -12.72
CA ASP A 70 -15.28 -18.91 -12.33
C ASP A 70 -15.03 -19.02 -10.82
N ARG A 71 -15.66 -18.15 -10.01
CA ARG A 71 -15.46 -18.09 -8.56
C ARG A 71 -16.71 -18.49 -7.80
N GLU A 72 -16.50 -19.19 -6.70
CA GLU A 72 -17.51 -19.48 -5.70
C GLU A 72 -17.07 -18.86 -4.37
N PHE A 73 -17.93 -18.04 -3.77
CA PHE A 73 -17.65 -17.35 -2.52
C PHE A 73 -18.21 -18.12 -1.34
N HIS A 74 -17.40 -18.22 -0.29
CA HIS A 74 -17.80 -18.76 0.99
C HIS A 74 -17.61 -17.72 2.07
N TRP A 75 -18.65 -17.48 2.85
CA TRP A 75 -18.68 -16.44 3.88
C TRP A 75 -18.23 -17.00 5.21
N LEU A 76 -17.45 -16.20 5.93
CA LEU A 76 -16.90 -16.54 7.23
C LEU A 76 -17.24 -15.44 8.23
N ALA A 77 -17.47 -15.84 9.49
CA ALA A 77 -17.45 -14.90 10.59
C ALA A 77 -16.09 -14.17 10.62
N PRO A 78 -16.05 -12.84 10.82
CA PRO A 78 -14.83 -12.06 10.74
C PRO A 78 -14.01 -12.22 12.02
N ASP A 79 -13.40 -13.39 12.17
CA ASP A 79 -12.52 -13.77 13.29
C ASP A 79 -11.05 -13.89 12.87
N ILE A 80 -10.79 -14.11 11.57
CA ILE A 80 -9.44 -14.31 11.06
C ILE A 80 -8.86 -12.98 10.57
N VAL A 81 -7.67 -12.63 11.06
CA VAL A 81 -6.91 -11.45 10.63
C VAL A 81 -5.87 -11.86 9.59
N ALA A 82 -5.74 -11.08 8.52
CA ALA A 82 -4.65 -11.19 7.54
C ALA A 82 -3.81 -9.92 7.55
N GLU A 83 -2.50 -10.08 7.44
CA GLU A 83 -1.56 -9.00 7.15
C GLU A 83 -1.37 -8.91 5.64
N VAL A 84 -1.67 -7.74 5.09
CA VAL A 84 -1.68 -7.46 3.65
C VAL A 84 -1.03 -6.10 3.44
N SER A 85 -0.08 -6.01 2.50
CA SER A 85 0.34 -4.72 1.94
C SER A 85 -0.40 -4.47 0.64
N PHE A 86 -0.61 -3.21 0.30
CA PHE A 86 -1.29 -2.81 -0.92
C PHE A 86 -0.75 -1.46 -1.39
N LEU A 87 -0.97 -1.14 -2.67
CA LEU A 87 -0.46 0.07 -3.28
C LEU A 87 -1.23 1.31 -2.82
N GLU A 88 -2.56 1.25 -2.90
CA GLU A 88 -3.45 2.36 -2.58
C GLU A 88 -4.88 1.89 -2.30
N TRP A 89 -5.67 2.78 -1.71
CA TRP A 89 -7.13 2.65 -1.62
C TRP A 89 -7.80 3.28 -2.85
N THR A 90 -8.76 2.58 -3.43
CA THR A 90 -9.65 3.13 -4.47
C THR A 90 -10.67 4.10 -3.88
N PRO A 91 -11.29 4.97 -4.70
CA PRO A 91 -12.39 5.82 -4.26
C PRO A 91 -13.57 5.08 -3.61
N ASN A 92 -13.77 3.81 -3.98
CA ASN A 92 -14.84 2.95 -3.47
C ASN A 92 -14.43 2.19 -2.19
N GLY A 93 -13.23 2.43 -1.66
CA GLY A 93 -12.73 1.81 -0.44
C GLY A 93 -12.11 0.42 -0.64
N GLU A 94 -11.83 -0.01 -1.86
CA GLU A 94 -11.11 -1.28 -2.11
C GLU A 94 -9.60 -1.06 -2.23
N ILE A 95 -8.79 -2.05 -1.88
CA ILE A 95 -7.33 -1.99 -2.03
C ILE A 95 -6.88 -2.38 -3.44
N ARG A 96 -5.83 -1.72 -3.95
CA ARG A 96 -5.18 -2.05 -5.23
C ARG A 96 -3.85 -2.76 -5.05
N HIS A 97 -3.59 -3.75 -5.91
CA HIS A 97 -2.40 -4.61 -5.88
C HIS A 97 -2.08 -5.17 -4.48
N PRO A 98 -3.03 -5.88 -3.83
CA PRO A 98 -2.76 -6.45 -2.53
C PRO A 98 -1.77 -7.61 -2.60
N VAL A 99 -0.85 -7.66 -1.64
CA VAL A 99 0.10 -8.74 -1.41
C VAL A 99 -0.13 -9.31 -0.01
N PHE A 100 -0.44 -10.59 0.06
CA PHE A 100 -0.63 -11.30 1.31
C PHE A 100 0.73 -11.60 1.98
N HIS A 101 0.84 -11.32 3.28
CA HIS A 101 2.02 -11.65 4.06
C HIS A 101 1.80 -12.86 4.97
N ALA A 102 0.79 -12.79 5.84
CA ALA A 102 0.52 -13.82 6.83
C ALA A 102 -0.90 -13.77 7.39
N LEU A 103 -1.36 -14.90 7.93
CA LEU A 103 -2.49 -14.92 8.86
C LEU A 103 -1.96 -14.49 10.24
N ARG A 104 -2.68 -13.60 10.91
CA ARG A 104 -2.36 -13.11 12.25
C ARG A 104 -3.28 -13.80 13.25
N GLU A 105 -2.72 -14.69 14.06
CA GLU A 105 -3.43 -15.35 15.17
C GLU A 105 -3.30 -14.58 16.49
N ASP A 106 -2.43 -13.57 16.50
CA ASP A 106 -1.97 -12.78 17.65
C ASP A 106 -2.75 -11.47 17.86
N LYS A 107 -3.71 -11.14 16.99
CA LYS A 107 -4.51 -9.89 17.08
C LYS A 107 -6.01 -10.18 17.16
N PRO A 108 -6.75 -9.57 18.11
CA PRO A 108 -8.20 -9.70 18.14
C PRO A 108 -8.83 -9.01 16.92
N ALA A 109 -9.79 -9.71 16.31
CA ALA A 109 -10.53 -9.32 15.11
C ALA A 109 -11.04 -7.86 15.08
N ARG A 110 -11.41 -7.31 16.24
CA ARG A 110 -11.99 -5.98 16.38
C ARG A 110 -10.97 -4.82 16.32
N ALA A 111 -9.66 -5.08 16.31
CA ALA A 111 -8.62 -4.05 16.31
C ALA A 111 -8.13 -3.66 14.90
N VAL A 112 -8.80 -4.12 13.84
CA VAL A 112 -8.43 -3.77 12.45
C VAL A 112 -9.27 -2.59 11.98
N THR A 113 -8.83 -1.38 12.33
CA THR A 113 -9.30 -0.13 11.74
C THR A 113 -8.43 0.23 10.55
N GLU A 114 -8.94 1.09 9.66
CA GLU A 114 -8.10 1.81 8.69
C GLU A 114 -6.88 2.38 9.43
N GLU A 115 -5.67 1.97 9.03
CA GLU A 115 -4.46 2.62 9.53
C GLU A 115 -4.49 4.03 8.93
N LYS A 116 -5.08 4.97 9.69
CA LYS A 116 -4.82 6.38 9.48
C LYS A 116 -3.32 6.52 9.52
N VAL A 117 -2.74 7.05 8.45
CA VAL A 117 -1.39 7.61 8.48
C VAL A 117 -1.37 8.53 9.69
N VAL A 118 -0.71 8.08 10.76
CA VAL A 118 -0.41 8.96 11.87
C VAL A 118 0.57 9.94 11.25
N ASP A 119 0.17 11.21 11.15
CA ASP A 119 1.08 12.28 10.83
C ASP A 119 2.35 12.08 11.66
N ASP A 120 3.47 11.89 10.96
CA ASP A 120 4.76 11.58 11.56
C ASP A 120 5.10 12.69 12.57
N PRO A 121 5.62 12.36 13.77
CA PRO A 121 5.94 13.34 14.78
C PRO A 121 6.98 14.31 14.25
N GLN A 122 6.59 15.59 14.19
CA GLN A 122 7.42 16.78 14.15
C GLN A 122 8.67 16.72 13.26
N VAL A 123 8.56 17.39 12.10
CA VAL A 123 9.65 17.88 11.25
C VAL A 123 10.83 18.36 12.11
N GLY A 124 11.82 17.48 12.28
CA GLY A 124 13.07 17.77 12.94
C GLY A 124 14.09 18.22 11.91
N GLN A 125 14.45 19.49 11.92
CA GLN A 125 15.58 20.13 11.22
C GLN A 125 16.21 19.36 10.05
N ALA A 126 15.92 19.86 8.85
CA ALA A 126 16.60 19.51 7.61
C ALA A 126 18.13 19.46 7.78
N GLY A 127 18.75 18.33 7.42
CA GLY A 127 20.19 18.29 7.13
C GLY A 127 21.00 17.11 7.65
N SER A 128 20.41 16.07 8.25
CA SER A 128 21.21 14.88 8.62
C SER A 128 21.02 13.74 7.61
N THR A 129 21.98 13.54 6.71
CA THR A 129 22.09 12.35 5.83
C THR A 129 22.49 11.07 6.57
N ARG A 130 22.41 11.06 7.91
CA ARG A 130 22.85 9.92 8.73
C ARG A 130 21.82 8.80 8.68
N GLU A 131 22.26 7.64 8.22
CA GLU A 131 21.49 6.42 8.33
C GLU A 131 21.35 6.01 9.79
N ARG A 132 20.12 5.69 10.21
CA ARG A 132 19.83 5.19 11.55
C ARG A 132 18.99 3.91 11.47
N PRO A 133 19.31 2.88 12.26
CA PRO A 133 18.44 1.72 12.39
C PRO A 133 17.06 2.13 12.92
N GLY A 134 16.01 1.55 12.34
CA GLY A 134 14.63 1.73 12.76
C GLY A 134 13.98 0.42 13.23
N PRO A 135 12.75 0.48 13.76
CA PRO A 135 12.05 -0.69 14.27
C PRO A 135 11.72 -1.68 13.15
N ARG A 136 11.73 -2.98 13.49
CA ARG A 136 11.37 -4.08 12.58
C ARG A 136 12.23 -4.11 11.30
N GLY A 137 13.53 -3.80 11.42
CA GLY A 137 14.48 -3.86 10.30
C GLY A 137 14.34 -2.74 9.27
N THR A 138 13.57 -1.68 9.57
CA THR A 138 13.56 -0.47 8.73
C THR A 138 14.83 0.35 8.93
N VAL A 139 15.16 1.20 7.97
CA VAL A 139 16.28 2.16 8.06
C VAL A 139 15.73 3.56 7.88
N PHE A 140 16.19 4.52 8.68
CA PHE A 140 15.91 5.94 8.45
C PHE A 140 17.09 6.56 7.71
N VAL A 141 16.80 7.32 6.65
CA VAL A 141 17.76 8.20 5.97
C VAL A 141 17.24 9.61 6.15
N GLY A 142 17.91 10.40 6.99
CA GLY A 142 17.32 11.61 7.56
C GLY A 142 16.05 11.30 8.36
N ASP A 143 14.94 11.91 7.95
CA ASP A 143 13.61 11.69 8.51
C ASP A 143 12.76 10.72 7.68
N ILE A 144 13.29 10.22 6.56
CA ILE A 144 12.55 9.33 5.68
C ILE A 144 12.74 7.88 6.15
N ARG A 145 11.62 7.24 6.53
CA ARG A 145 11.61 5.82 6.88
C ARG A 145 11.61 4.92 5.64
N ILE A 146 12.63 4.09 5.51
CA ILE A 146 12.80 3.10 4.45
C ILE A 146 12.37 1.72 4.95
N SER A 147 11.21 1.26 4.47
CA SER A 147 10.72 -0.12 4.65
C SER A 147 11.34 -1.08 3.63
N ASN A 148 11.58 -2.32 4.06
CA ASN A 148 12.19 -3.40 3.27
C ASN A 148 13.48 -2.95 2.53
N PRO A 149 14.50 -2.46 3.24
CA PRO A 149 15.68 -1.87 2.61
C PRO A 149 16.47 -2.86 1.74
N GLN A 150 16.45 -4.15 2.07
CA GLN A 150 17.15 -5.20 1.32
C GLN A 150 16.39 -5.69 0.07
N ARG A 151 15.20 -5.15 -0.24
CA ARG A 151 14.45 -5.54 -1.45
C ARG A 151 15.29 -5.21 -2.68
N VAL A 152 15.62 -6.23 -3.48
CA VAL A 152 16.29 -6.04 -4.78
C VAL A 152 15.34 -5.34 -5.73
N MET A 153 15.76 -4.18 -6.24
CA MET A 153 14.98 -3.34 -7.17
C MET A 153 15.39 -3.55 -8.62
N ASP A 154 16.67 -3.86 -8.85
CA ASP A 154 17.20 -4.25 -10.14
C ASP A 154 17.92 -5.60 -10.03
N GLN A 155 17.35 -6.61 -10.67
CA GLN A 155 17.89 -7.98 -10.70
C GLN A 155 19.24 -8.04 -11.43
N ALA A 156 19.45 -7.21 -12.45
CA ALA A 156 20.67 -7.27 -13.26
C ALA A 156 21.89 -6.77 -12.50
N SER A 157 21.76 -5.68 -11.76
CA SER A 157 22.84 -5.13 -10.92
C SER A 157 22.82 -5.64 -9.48
N GLY A 158 21.76 -6.34 -9.05
CA GLY A 158 21.56 -6.80 -7.68
C GLY A 158 21.29 -5.67 -6.68
N ARG A 159 21.03 -4.44 -7.14
CA ARG A 159 20.91 -3.25 -6.29
C ARG A 159 19.62 -3.27 -5.49
N SER A 160 19.73 -2.98 -4.20
CA SER A 160 18.63 -2.94 -3.26
C SER A 160 17.92 -1.58 -3.25
N LYS A 161 16.74 -1.53 -2.61
CA LYS A 161 15.99 -0.30 -2.37
C LYS A 161 16.82 0.72 -1.60
N LEU A 162 17.58 0.28 -0.60
CA LEU A 162 18.46 1.15 0.16
C LEU A 162 19.60 1.72 -0.71
N ASP A 163 20.14 0.95 -1.64
CA ASP A 163 21.19 1.44 -2.55
C ASP A 163 20.68 2.56 -3.45
N ILE A 164 19.44 2.45 -3.94
CA ILE A 164 18.81 3.51 -4.74
C ILE A 164 18.60 4.77 -3.89
N VAL A 165 18.12 4.62 -2.65
CA VAL A 165 17.94 5.75 -1.73
C VAL A 165 19.27 6.45 -1.46
N ARG A 166 20.34 5.69 -1.16
CA ARG A 166 21.70 6.22 -0.96
C ARG A 166 22.21 6.97 -2.18
N TYR A 167 21.98 6.44 -3.37
CA TYR A 167 22.37 7.12 -4.60
C TYR A 167 21.68 8.47 -4.74
N TYR A 168 20.35 8.53 -4.56
CA TYR A 168 19.61 9.78 -4.67
C TYR A 168 19.95 10.77 -3.57
N ASP A 169 20.18 10.31 -2.33
CA ASP A 169 20.66 11.14 -1.23
C ASP A 169 22.02 11.77 -1.57
N ALA A 170 22.95 10.96 -2.09
CA ALA A 170 24.28 11.43 -2.49
C ALA A 170 24.23 12.47 -3.61
N ILE A 171 23.27 12.38 -4.55
CA ILE A 171 23.16 13.33 -5.67
C ILE A 171 22.15 14.47 -5.44
N ALA A 172 21.40 14.45 -4.33
CA ALA A 172 20.24 15.32 -4.12
C ALA A 172 20.60 16.81 -4.22
N GLU A 173 21.74 17.21 -3.66
CA GLU A 173 22.21 18.61 -3.67
C GLU A 173 22.36 19.14 -5.10
N TRP A 174 22.84 18.31 -6.03
CA TRP A 174 23.01 18.69 -7.43
C TRP A 174 21.74 18.48 -8.25
N ALA A 175 20.95 17.44 -7.96
CA ALA A 175 19.78 17.09 -8.76
C ALA A 175 18.56 17.98 -8.48
N LEU A 176 18.28 18.30 -7.21
CA LEU A 176 17.07 19.00 -6.80
C LEU A 176 16.91 20.42 -7.42
N PRO A 177 17.96 21.24 -7.58
CA PRO A 177 17.83 22.54 -8.26
C PRO A 177 17.26 22.44 -9.67
N TYR A 178 17.55 21.35 -10.39
CA TYR A 178 17.05 21.15 -11.76
C TYR A 178 15.63 20.59 -11.80
N LEU A 179 15.19 19.90 -10.74
CA LEU A 179 13.84 19.36 -10.61
C LEU A 179 12.82 20.38 -10.09
N ASN A 180 13.30 21.41 -9.39
CA ASN A 180 12.44 22.42 -8.77
C ASN A 180 11.55 23.14 -9.80
N ALA A 181 10.26 23.26 -9.47
CA ALA A 181 9.23 23.92 -10.27
C ALA A 181 9.05 23.34 -11.70
N ARG A 182 9.52 22.11 -11.95
CA ARG A 182 9.32 21.43 -13.25
C ARG A 182 8.21 20.39 -13.18
N PRO A 183 7.34 20.30 -14.20
CA PRO A 183 6.39 19.22 -14.32
C PRO A 183 7.07 17.84 -14.32
N LEU A 184 6.52 16.91 -13.55
CA LEU A 184 7.04 15.57 -13.37
C LEU A 184 6.09 14.51 -13.94
N ALA A 185 6.68 13.43 -14.43
CA ALA A 185 5.98 12.19 -14.71
C ALA A 185 6.63 11.07 -13.90
N LEU A 186 5.88 10.47 -12.98
CA LEU A 186 6.36 9.35 -12.19
C LEU A 186 6.19 8.06 -13.00
N VAL A 187 7.26 7.30 -13.15
CA VAL A 187 7.17 5.94 -13.71
C VAL A 187 6.78 5.00 -12.57
N ARG A 188 5.64 4.34 -12.72
CA ARG A 188 5.17 3.31 -11.80
C ARG A 188 5.56 1.94 -12.33
N ALA A 189 6.15 1.15 -11.45
CA ALA A 189 6.61 -0.21 -11.71
C ALA A 189 6.05 -1.16 -10.63
N PRO A 190 4.74 -1.43 -10.64
CA PRO A 190 4.08 -2.20 -9.58
C PRO A 190 4.68 -3.61 -9.40
N ASP A 191 4.98 -4.29 -10.52
CA ASP A 191 5.59 -5.63 -10.53
C ASP A 191 7.13 -5.59 -10.65
N GLY A 192 7.73 -4.41 -10.44
CA GLY A 192 9.15 -4.16 -10.66
C GLY A 192 9.47 -3.69 -12.08
N ILE A 193 10.73 -3.30 -12.30
CA ILE A 193 11.17 -2.61 -13.52
C ILE A 193 11.10 -3.47 -14.79
N ALA A 194 11.02 -4.80 -14.65
CA ALA A 194 10.85 -5.74 -15.75
C ALA A 194 9.39 -6.02 -16.10
N GLY A 195 8.44 -5.55 -15.27
CA GLY A 195 7.01 -5.70 -15.47
C GLY A 195 6.40 -4.56 -16.29
N GLU A 196 5.07 -4.45 -16.25
CA GLU A 196 4.36 -3.35 -16.89
C GLU A 196 4.70 -2.01 -16.22
N LEU A 197 5.01 -1.01 -17.04
CA LEU A 197 5.35 0.34 -16.61
C LEU A 197 4.31 1.32 -17.13
N PHE A 198 3.90 2.27 -16.28
CA PHE A 198 3.03 3.36 -16.71
C PHE A 198 3.45 4.70 -16.11
N PHE A 199 3.07 5.79 -16.78
CA PHE A 199 3.37 7.15 -16.35
C PHE A 199 2.19 7.75 -15.59
N GLN A 200 2.46 8.26 -14.39
CA GLN A 200 1.55 9.09 -13.62
C GLN A 200 2.00 10.56 -13.67
N LYS A 201 1.13 11.43 -14.19
CA LYS A 201 1.41 12.88 -14.35
C LYS A 201 0.55 13.77 -13.44
N HIS A 202 -0.43 13.18 -12.77
CA HIS A 202 -1.44 13.86 -11.96
C HIS A 202 -1.46 13.23 -10.57
N SER A 203 -1.85 13.97 -9.52
CA SER A 203 -1.98 13.36 -8.22
C SER A 203 -3.12 12.34 -8.22
N GLU A 204 -2.82 11.19 -7.64
CA GLU A 204 -3.82 10.27 -7.11
C GLU A 204 -3.75 10.43 -5.58
N ARG A 205 -4.77 10.02 -4.81
CA ARG A 205 -5.03 10.51 -3.43
C ARG A 205 -3.85 10.44 -2.43
N ALA A 206 -2.78 9.71 -2.72
CA ALA A 206 -1.54 9.70 -1.94
C ALA A 206 -0.64 10.90 -2.26
N ARG A 207 -0.50 11.83 -1.31
CA ARG A 207 0.47 12.94 -1.40
C ARG A 207 1.90 12.43 -1.16
N ILE A 208 2.81 12.78 -2.05
CA ILE A 208 4.24 12.54 -1.87
C ILE A 208 4.83 13.82 -1.27
N PRO A 209 5.47 13.78 -0.08
CA PRO A 209 6.13 14.94 0.48
C PRO A 209 7.11 15.59 -0.51
N GLY A 210 7.03 16.91 -0.68
CA GLY A 210 7.86 17.65 -1.64
C GLY A 210 7.37 17.60 -3.11
N VAL A 211 6.23 16.97 -3.38
CA VAL A 211 5.55 16.99 -4.69
C VAL A 211 4.18 17.63 -4.56
N GLU A 212 3.93 18.64 -5.38
CA GLU A 212 2.67 19.39 -5.43
C GLU A 212 2.03 19.32 -6.82
N GLU A 213 0.87 19.96 -6.96
CA GLU A 213 0.17 20.12 -8.24
C GLU A 213 0.27 21.56 -8.73
N LEU A 214 0.54 21.72 -10.03
CA LEU A 214 0.45 23.02 -10.69
C LEU A 214 -1.00 23.52 -10.76
N PRO A 215 -1.24 24.84 -10.70
CA PRO A 215 -2.58 25.40 -10.86
C PRO A 215 -3.26 24.91 -12.14
N ALA A 216 -4.50 24.43 -12.01
CA ALA A 216 -5.31 23.98 -13.16
C ALA A 216 -5.50 25.08 -14.22
N SER A 217 -5.42 26.35 -13.82
CA SER A 217 -5.50 27.51 -14.70
C SER A 217 -4.37 27.59 -15.73
N LEU A 218 -3.22 26.95 -15.48
CA LEU A 218 -2.10 26.93 -16.42
C LEU A 218 -2.40 26.09 -17.67
N TYR A 219 -3.27 25.08 -17.56
CA TYR A 219 -3.65 24.20 -18.67
C TYR A 219 -5.15 23.90 -18.63
N GLN A 220 -5.94 24.81 -19.21
CA GLN A 220 -7.40 24.67 -19.27
C GLN A 220 -7.79 23.39 -20.02
N GLY A 221 -8.67 22.58 -19.41
CA GLY A 221 -9.12 21.29 -19.97
C GLY A 221 -8.23 20.09 -19.63
N HIS A 222 -7.10 20.27 -18.94
CA HIS A 222 -6.24 19.18 -18.48
C HIS A 222 -6.18 19.10 -16.95
N LYS A 223 -5.97 17.88 -16.43
CA LYS A 223 -5.74 17.67 -15.00
C LYS A 223 -4.41 18.31 -14.57
N PRO A 224 -4.33 18.86 -13.34
CA PRO A 224 -3.10 19.43 -12.79
C PRO A 224 -1.89 18.51 -12.93
N LEU A 225 -0.74 19.07 -13.32
CA LEU A 225 0.51 18.32 -13.44
C LEU A 225 1.25 18.30 -12.09
N LEU A 226 1.89 17.19 -11.78
CA LEU A 226 2.78 17.08 -10.62
C LEU A 226 4.03 17.95 -10.80
N VAL A 227 4.51 18.57 -9.72
CA VAL A 227 5.71 19.40 -9.70
C VAL A 227 6.52 19.13 -8.43
N ALA A 228 7.85 19.01 -8.54
CA ALA A 228 8.71 19.00 -7.36
C ALA A 228 8.89 20.42 -6.84
N ILE A 229 8.64 20.62 -5.56
CA ILE A 229 8.88 21.89 -4.88
C ILE A 229 9.93 21.69 -3.79
N ARG A 230 10.91 22.59 -3.76
CA ARG A 230 11.75 22.72 -2.57
C ARG A 230 10.86 23.21 -1.43
N GLN A 231 10.78 22.49 -0.31
CA GLN A 231 10.17 23.03 0.91
C GLN A 231 10.96 24.27 1.36
N THR A 232 10.53 25.45 0.93
CA THR A 232 10.95 26.71 1.50
C THR A 232 10.17 26.94 2.80
N HIS A 233 10.60 26.29 3.88
CA HIS A 233 10.43 26.91 5.19
C HIS A 233 11.51 28.00 5.33
N TRP A 234 11.25 29.16 4.75
CA TRP A 234 11.89 30.41 5.17
C TRP A 234 10.79 31.42 5.49
N SER A 235 10.37 31.41 6.75
CA SER A 235 9.64 32.53 7.35
C SER A 235 10.65 33.67 7.59
N GLY A 236 10.90 34.45 6.54
CA GLY A 236 11.66 35.69 6.62
C GLY A 236 10.72 36.87 6.45
N SER A 237 10.17 37.35 7.55
CA SER A 237 9.62 38.71 7.62
C SER A 237 10.76 39.71 7.45
N LEU A 238 10.76 40.46 6.35
CA LEU A 238 11.35 41.80 6.18
C LEU A 238 10.43 42.48 5.15
N ARG A 239 9.52 43.37 5.57
CA ARG A 239 9.69 44.84 5.52
C ARG A 239 10.35 45.33 4.24
#